data_AF-A0A3C0VAR1-F1
#
_entry.id   AF-A0A3C0VAR1-F1
#
_cell.length_a   1.000
_cell.length_b   1.000
_cell.length_c   1.000
_cell.angle_alpha   90.00
_cell.angle_beta   90.00
_cell.angle_gamma   90.00
#
_symmetry.space_group_name_H-M   'P 1'
#
loop_
_entity.id
_entity.type
_entity.pdbx_description
1 polymer ?
#
loop_
_entity_poly.entity_id
_entity_poly.type
_entity_poly.pdbx_seq_one_letter_code
_entity_poly.pdbx_strand_id
1 'polypeptide(L)'
;MLTLPCSGTLPAERSRMSIVTKSFVLCVACAAVAAGCAAAAAPAEAPARIGVYDSRAVALSYLRSRLHAERLDALLMDAEMAKRRDDKARVEALEAQGKARQHLAHMQVFGNAPIPDILKDLEATLAAEAEKHRLALIVRDVDIAWRVDSLDVIDITEALVARFEPSAETRKIIKEMAAHPPLPLEQFPIDCDGGAKSGAAAKPPSPERAGRLCADHWVWLLDRERYAGGWEDATARFRETVPKQTWLKDIEKLRGGLGKANARTMKSCRVTAGSGGAAGGERVTVQFETTFERKEKAVETVVVVRDPDGTWRVDGYSLD
;
A
#
# COMPACT_ATOMS: atom_id res chain seq x y z
N MET A 1 36.10 31.27 -6.24
CA MET A 1 36.72 32.26 -7.15
C MET A 1 36.72 31.63 -8.54
N LEU A 2 36.00 32.28 -9.48
CA LEU A 2 36.14 32.25 -10.94
C LEU A 2 36.09 30.89 -11.70
N THR A 3 35.42 30.70 -12.84
CA THR A 3 34.46 31.45 -13.68
C THR A 3 34.14 30.51 -14.87
N LEU A 4 32.90 30.50 -15.33
CA LEU A 4 32.52 30.02 -16.68
C LEU A 4 32.88 31.09 -17.74
N PRO A 5 33.07 30.69 -19.01
CA PRO A 5 32.42 31.37 -20.13
C PRO A 5 31.72 30.36 -21.06
N CYS A 6 30.45 30.55 -21.45
CA CYS A 6 29.87 31.46 -22.46
C CYS A 6 30.09 31.04 -23.93
N SER A 7 28.98 30.62 -24.56
CA SER A 7 28.46 30.95 -25.90
C SER A 7 29.33 30.82 -27.17
N GLY A 8 28.73 30.23 -28.22
CA GLY A 8 29.12 30.47 -29.62
C GLY A 8 28.74 29.30 -30.55
N THR A 9 27.61 29.41 -31.26
CA THR A 9 27.51 29.69 -32.71
C THR A 9 27.59 28.46 -33.63
N LEU A 10 26.45 28.16 -34.27
CA LEU A 10 26.32 27.35 -35.48
C LEU A 10 27.04 28.00 -36.67
N PRO A 11 27.66 27.24 -37.58
CA PRO A 11 27.93 27.70 -38.92
C PRO A 11 26.83 27.26 -39.89
N ALA A 12 26.41 28.21 -40.72
CA ALA A 12 25.70 27.98 -41.96
C ALA A 12 26.68 27.48 -43.03
N GLU A 13 26.22 26.60 -43.93
CA GLU A 13 26.82 26.52 -45.26
C GLU A 13 25.76 26.34 -46.34
N ARG A 14 25.92 27.17 -47.38
CA ARG A 14 25.08 27.30 -48.57
C ARG A 14 25.40 26.19 -49.55
N SER A 15 24.44 25.83 -50.40
CA SER A 15 24.76 25.76 -51.83
C SER A 15 23.58 26.17 -52.70
N ARG A 16 23.91 26.97 -53.71
CA ARG A 16 23.05 27.67 -54.66
C ARG A 16 22.74 26.76 -55.85
N MET A 17 21.64 27.01 -56.55
CA MET A 17 21.65 27.26 -58.00
C MET A 17 20.34 27.94 -58.44
N SER A 18 20.50 29.03 -59.19
CA SER A 18 19.44 29.92 -59.66
C SER A 18 19.21 29.72 -61.15
N ILE A 19 17.97 29.81 -61.66
CA ILE A 19 17.70 30.29 -63.03
C ILE A 19 16.34 31.05 -63.09
N VAL A 20 16.47 32.38 -63.19
CA VAL A 20 15.82 33.33 -64.13
C VAL A 20 14.28 33.47 -64.18
N THR A 21 13.83 34.57 -63.56
CA THR A 21 13.07 35.72 -64.14
C THR A 21 11.89 35.46 -65.08
N LYS A 22 10.68 35.86 -64.63
CA LYS A 22 9.78 36.78 -65.37
C LYS A 22 8.85 37.51 -64.41
N SER A 23 9.06 38.82 -64.31
CA SER A 23 8.20 39.79 -63.64
C SER A 23 6.83 39.86 -64.32
N PHE A 24 5.76 39.80 -63.53
CA PHE A 24 4.53 40.51 -63.85
C PHE A 24 4.02 41.14 -62.56
N VAL A 25 4.36 42.42 -62.39
CA VAL A 25 3.74 43.28 -61.40
C VAL A 25 2.34 43.60 -61.90
N LEU A 26 1.32 43.13 -61.18
CA LEU A 26 0.01 43.75 -61.22
C LEU A 26 -0.41 44.03 -59.78
N CYS A 27 -0.06 45.25 -59.33
CA CYS A 27 -0.70 45.88 -58.19
C CYS A 27 -2.19 46.05 -58.52
N VAL A 28 -3.05 45.23 -57.92
CA VAL A 28 -4.47 45.54 -57.78
C VAL A 28 -4.76 45.75 -56.30
N ALA A 29 -5.23 46.97 -56.05
CA ALA A 29 -5.66 47.59 -54.82
C ALA A 29 -6.17 46.66 -53.71
N CYS A 30 -5.65 46.90 -52.51
CA CYS A 30 -6.31 46.61 -51.25
C CYS A 30 -7.73 47.20 -51.24
N ALA A 31 -8.73 46.35 -51.44
CA ALA A 31 -10.08 46.58 -50.91
C ALA A 31 -10.24 45.65 -49.72
N ALA A 32 -10.07 46.20 -48.53
CA ALA A 32 -10.38 45.54 -47.27
C ALA A 32 -11.89 45.24 -47.23
N VAL A 33 -12.28 44.04 -47.64
CA VAL A 33 -13.53 43.45 -47.16
C VAL A 33 -13.19 42.92 -45.77
N ALA A 34 -13.51 43.71 -44.75
CA ALA A 34 -13.64 43.22 -43.39
C ALA A 34 -14.85 42.26 -43.34
N ALA A 35 -14.70 41.08 -43.93
CA ALA A 35 -15.50 39.94 -43.54
C ALA A 35 -15.06 39.65 -42.11
N GLY A 36 -15.92 40.00 -41.16
CA GLY A 36 -15.73 39.64 -39.76
C GLY A 36 -15.64 38.13 -39.67
N CYS A 37 -14.42 37.60 -39.72
CA CYS A 37 -14.09 36.33 -39.10
C CYS A 37 -14.24 36.58 -37.61
N ALA A 38 -15.48 36.51 -37.13
CA ALA A 38 -15.69 35.99 -35.79
C ALA A 38 -15.00 34.64 -35.81
N ALA A 39 -13.81 34.57 -35.20
CA ALA A 39 -13.23 33.30 -34.85
C ALA A 39 -14.33 32.62 -34.03
N ALA A 40 -15.03 31.67 -34.66
CA ALA A 40 -15.95 30.81 -33.94
C ALA A 40 -15.10 30.22 -32.83
N ALA A 41 -15.37 30.63 -31.58
CA ALA A 41 -14.76 30.01 -30.43
C ALA A 41 -14.93 28.51 -30.65
N ALA A 42 -13.82 27.77 -30.71
CA ALA A 42 -13.88 26.33 -30.79
C ALA A 42 -14.89 25.88 -29.73
N PRO A 43 -15.88 25.03 -30.07
CA PRO A 43 -16.91 24.65 -29.12
C PRO A 43 -16.19 24.18 -27.86
N ALA A 44 -16.52 24.79 -26.71
CA ALA A 44 -15.95 24.42 -25.44
C ALA A 44 -16.06 22.91 -25.32
N GLU A 45 -14.91 22.23 -25.28
CA GLU A 45 -14.85 20.78 -25.29
C GLU A 45 -15.70 20.29 -24.12
N ALA A 46 -16.68 19.41 -24.42
CA ALA A 46 -17.61 18.95 -23.40
C ALA A 46 -16.81 18.41 -22.21
N PRO A 47 -17.21 18.71 -20.96
CA PRO A 47 -16.45 18.29 -19.79
C PRO A 47 -16.24 16.78 -19.85
N ALA A 48 -14.98 16.36 -19.61
CA ALA A 48 -14.64 14.95 -19.57
C ALA A 48 -15.53 14.23 -18.55
N ARG A 49 -15.97 13.02 -18.90
CA ARG A 49 -16.82 12.19 -18.03
C ARG A 49 -16.02 11.05 -17.47
N ILE A 50 -16.18 10.76 -16.19
CA ILE A 50 -15.63 9.56 -15.57
C ILE A 50 -16.73 8.71 -14.96
N GLY A 51 -16.55 7.39 -15.02
CA GLY A 51 -17.36 6.42 -14.31
C GLY A 51 -16.79 6.17 -12.92
N VAL A 52 -17.66 6.11 -11.93
CA VAL A 52 -17.33 5.63 -10.59
C VAL A 52 -18.16 4.42 -10.22
N TYR A 53 -17.61 3.56 -9.38
CA TYR A 53 -18.35 2.42 -8.83
C TYR A 53 -17.94 2.11 -7.39
N ASP A 54 -18.90 1.65 -6.59
CA ASP A 54 -18.67 1.09 -5.25
C ASP A 54 -18.18 -0.36 -5.37
N SER A 55 -16.91 -0.59 -5.02
CA SER A 55 -16.31 -1.92 -5.09
C SER A 55 -16.92 -2.93 -4.10
N ARG A 56 -17.43 -2.49 -2.95
CA ARG A 56 -18.05 -3.36 -1.95
C ARG A 56 -19.40 -3.86 -2.43
N ALA A 57 -20.19 -2.99 -3.05
CA ALA A 57 -21.46 -3.36 -3.66
C ALA A 57 -21.29 -4.42 -4.75
N VAL A 58 -20.30 -4.23 -5.62
CA VAL A 58 -19.93 -5.18 -6.68
C VAL A 58 -19.43 -6.50 -6.08
N ALA A 59 -18.54 -6.44 -5.08
CA ALA A 59 -18.00 -7.62 -4.40
C ALA A 59 -19.09 -8.46 -3.73
N LEU A 60 -19.99 -7.83 -2.96
CA LEU A 60 -21.08 -8.53 -2.29
C LEU A 60 -22.02 -9.18 -3.31
N SER A 61 -22.34 -8.48 -4.40
CA SER A 61 -23.19 -9.00 -5.47
C SER A 61 -22.57 -10.22 -6.13
N TYR A 62 -21.27 -10.16 -6.45
CA TYR A 62 -20.53 -11.30 -6.97
C TYR A 62 -20.53 -12.48 -5.99
N LEU A 63 -20.19 -12.26 -4.72
CA LEU A 63 -20.11 -13.33 -3.72
C LEU A 63 -21.44 -14.04 -3.46
N ARG A 64 -22.57 -13.35 -3.69
CA ARG A 64 -23.93 -13.91 -3.59
C ARG A 64 -24.51 -14.32 -4.94
N SER A 65 -23.69 -14.35 -5.99
CA SER A 65 -24.12 -14.70 -7.35
C SER A 65 -23.99 -16.19 -7.64
N ARG A 66 -24.72 -16.64 -8.66
CA ARG A 66 -24.57 -17.99 -9.23
C ARG A 66 -23.15 -18.25 -9.74
N LEU A 67 -22.51 -17.25 -10.35
CA LEU A 67 -21.14 -17.39 -10.87
C LEU A 67 -20.14 -17.74 -9.77
N HIS A 68 -20.26 -17.10 -8.60
CA HIS A 68 -19.41 -17.42 -7.46
C HIS A 68 -19.72 -18.81 -6.89
N ALA A 69 -21.00 -19.18 -6.80
CA ALA A 69 -21.41 -20.51 -6.36
C ALA A 69 -20.80 -21.62 -7.25
N GLU A 70 -20.87 -21.46 -8.58
CA GLU A 70 -20.27 -22.42 -9.53
C GLU A 70 -18.74 -22.53 -9.36
N ARG A 71 -18.05 -21.41 -9.10
CA ARG A 71 -16.60 -21.40 -8.82
C ARG A 71 -16.25 -22.09 -7.50
N LEU A 72 -17.10 -21.97 -6.49
CA LEU A 72 -16.92 -22.64 -5.21
C LEU A 72 -17.16 -24.14 -5.36
N ASP A 73 -18.21 -24.55 -6.05
CA ASP A 73 -18.52 -25.95 -6.35
C ASP A 73 -17.37 -26.62 -7.09
N ALA A 74 -16.78 -25.94 -8.08
CA ALA A 74 -15.60 -26.44 -8.80
C ALA A 74 -14.39 -26.66 -7.87
N LEU A 75 -14.16 -25.75 -6.91
CA LEU A 75 -13.06 -25.88 -5.94
C LEU A 75 -13.30 -27.02 -4.95
N LEU A 76 -14.54 -27.18 -4.48
CA LEU A 76 -14.92 -28.29 -3.59
C LEU A 76 -14.82 -29.65 -4.29
N MET A 77 -15.24 -29.71 -5.56
CA MET A 77 -15.11 -30.92 -6.38
C MET A 77 -13.63 -31.29 -6.61
N ASP A 78 -12.77 -30.32 -6.89
CA ASP A 78 -11.33 -30.55 -7.03
C ASP A 78 -10.72 -31.07 -5.72
N ALA A 79 -11.12 -30.51 -4.57
CA ALA A 79 -10.67 -30.97 -3.27
C ALA A 79 -11.11 -32.42 -2.98
N GLU A 80 -12.35 -32.78 -3.33
CA GLU A 80 -12.87 -34.15 -3.20
C GLU A 80 -12.12 -35.13 -4.12
N MET A 81 -11.83 -34.73 -5.35
CA MET A 81 -11.06 -35.54 -6.30
C MET A 81 -9.61 -35.73 -5.85
N ALA A 82 -8.98 -34.69 -5.30
CA ALA A 82 -7.64 -34.77 -4.72
C ALA A 82 -7.59 -35.74 -3.53
N LYS A 83 -8.59 -35.70 -2.64
CA LYS A 83 -8.72 -36.65 -1.52
C LYS A 83 -8.87 -38.09 -2.02
N ARG A 84 -9.71 -38.33 -3.03
CA ARG A 84 -9.88 -39.68 -3.63
C ARG A 84 -8.61 -40.24 -4.25
N ARG A 85 -7.72 -39.37 -4.71
CA ARG A 85 -6.42 -39.72 -5.31
C ARG A 85 -5.28 -39.79 -4.29
N ASP A 86 -5.56 -39.55 -3.01
CA ASP A 86 -4.55 -39.36 -1.95
C ASP A 86 -3.49 -38.29 -2.29
N ASP A 87 -3.86 -37.27 -3.08
CA ASP A 87 -2.99 -36.15 -3.45
C ASP A 87 -2.99 -35.09 -2.34
N LYS A 88 -2.21 -35.36 -1.30
CA LYS A 88 -2.11 -34.50 -0.11
C LYS A 88 -1.64 -33.08 -0.43
N ALA A 89 -0.72 -32.93 -1.38
CA ALA A 89 -0.20 -31.63 -1.78
C ALA A 89 -1.30 -30.78 -2.44
N ARG A 90 -2.13 -31.40 -3.30
CA ARG A 90 -3.26 -30.69 -3.91
C ARG A 90 -4.33 -30.32 -2.88
N VAL A 91 -4.63 -31.21 -1.92
CA VAL A 91 -5.57 -30.91 -0.83
C VAL A 91 -5.10 -29.71 -0.02
N GLU A 92 -3.84 -29.69 0.43
CA GLU A 92 -3.28 -28.58 1.19
C GLU A 92 -3.32 -27.25 0.41
N ALA A 93 -2.96 -27.29 -0.88
CA ALA A 93 -3.02 -26.12 -1.75
C ALA A 93 -4.44 -25.57 -1.91
N LEU A 94 -5.45 -26.44 -2.06
CA LEU A 94 -6.86 -26.04 -2.19
C LEU A 94 -7.42 -25.48 -0.88
N GLU A 95 -7.04 -26.03 0.27
CA GLU A 95 -7.40 -25.49 1.58
C GLU A 95 -6.80 -24.10 1.80
N ALA A 96 -5.51 -23.92 1.46
CA ALA A 96 -4.84 -22.63 1.52
C ALA A 96 -5.51 -21.61 0.58
N GLN A 97 -5.85 -22.03 -0.65
CA GLN A 97 -6.59 -21.20 -1.59
C GLN A 97 -7.97 -20.79 -1.07
N GLY A 98 -8.71 -21.72 -0.46
CA GLY A 98 -10.02 -21.44 0.14
C GLY A 98 -9.94 -20.40 1.26
N LYS A 99 -8.98 -20.56 2.19
CA LYS A 99 -8.72 -19.59 3.26
C LYS A 99 -8.35 -18.21 2.72
N ALA A 100 -7.45 -18.16 1.73
CA ALA A 100 -7.02 -16.90 1.11
C ALA A 100 -8.20 -16.19 0.41
N ARG A 101 -9.05 -16.93 -0.30
CA ARG A 101 -10.24 -16.39 -0.95
C ARG A 101 -11.27 -15.87 0.05
N GLN A 102 -11.49 -16.60 1.15
CA GLN A 102 -12.39 -16.14 2.22
C GLN A 102 -11.88 -14.86 2.87
N HIS A 103 -10.57 -14.78 3.16
CA HIS A 103 -9.96 -13.59 3.71
C HIS A 103 -10.06 -12.39 2.76
N LEU A 104 -9.76 -12.59 1.47
CA LEU A 104 -9.92 -11.57 0.43
C LEU A 104 -11.38 -11.09 0.33
N ALA A 105 -12.35 -11.99 0.36
CA ALA A 105 -13.77 -11.64 0.32
C ALA A 105 -14.18 -10.74 1.50
N HIS A 106 -13.69 -11.02 2.71
CA HIS A 106 -13.92 -10.14 3.86
C HIS A 106 -13.33 -8.75 3.65
N MET A 107 -12.09 -8.64 3.16
CA MET A 107 -11.47 -7.35 2.87
C MET A 107 -12.18 -6.58 1.74
N GLN A 108 -12.72 -7.28 0.74
CA GLN A 108 -13.41 -6.67 -0.40
C GLN A 108 -14.82 -6.18 -0.05
N VAL A 109 -15.55 -6.87 0.83
CA VAL A 109 -16.92 -6.50 1.23
C VAL A 109 -16.92 -5.51 2.39
N PHE A 110 -16.11 -5.73 3.42
CA PHE A 110 -16.11 -4.88 4.61
C PHE A 110 -15.10 -3.74 4.54
N GLY A 111 -14.02 -3.91 3.75
CA GLY A 111 -12.99 -2.91 3.51
C GLY A 111 -13.10 -2.30 2.11
N ASN A 112 -11.97 -1.85 1.58
CA ASN A 112 -11.85 -1.29 0.22
C ASN A 112 -10.80 -2.03 -0.62
N ALA A 113 -10.62 -3.34 -0.37
CA ALA A 113 -9.65 -4.12 -1.14
C ALA A 113 -10.02 -4.14 -2.64
N PRO A 114 -9.02 -4.08 -3.54
CA PRO A 114 -9.27 -4.16 -4.99
C PRO A 114 -10.00 -5.44 -5.39
N ILE A 115 -10.81 -5.36 -6.45
CA ILE A 115 -11.60 -6.48 -7.00
C ILE A 115 -11.19 -6.89 -8.43
N PRO A 116 -9.89 -6.94 -8.79
CA PRO A 116 -9.46 -7.19 -10.17
C PRO A 116 -9.87 -8.58 -10.69
N ASP A 117 -10.08 -9.54 -9.80
CA ASP A 117 -10.59 -10.87 -10.13
C ASP A 117 -12.06 -10.83 -10.59
N ILE A 118 -12.87 -9.95 -9.99
CA ILE A 118 -14.28 -9.76 -10.33
C ILE A 118 -14.44 -8.87 -11.57
N LEU A 119 -13.60 -7.84 -11.72
CA LEU A 119 -13.66 -6.93 -12.87
C LEU A 119 -13.46 -7.64 -14.21
N LYS A 120 -12.69 -8.74 -14.25
CA LYS A 120 -12.53 -9.58 -15.44
C LYS A 120 -13.87 -10.13 -15.95
N ASP A 121 -14.77 -10.47 -15.06
CA ASP A 121 -16.11 -10.96 -15.42
C ASP A 121 -17.06 -9.82 -15.86
N LEU A 122 -16.64 -8.57 -15.64
CA LEU A 122 -17.40 -7.35 -15.93
C LEU A 122 -16.85 -6.58 -17.13
N GLU A 123 -15.81 -7.04 -17.81
CA GLU A 123 -15.15 -6.31 -18.92
C GLU A 123 -16.14 -5.84 -19.99
N ALA A 124 -17.07 -6.70 -20.40
CA ALA A 124 -18.11 -6.35 -21.36
C ALA A 124 -19.09 -5.28 -20.82
N THR A 125 -19.50 -5.39 -19.55
CA THR A 125 -20.38 -4.40 -18.91
C THR A 125 -19.68 -3.06 -18.76
N LEU A 126 -18.41 -3.06 -18.36
CA LEU A 126 -17.57 -1.87 -18.23
C LEU A 126 -17.40 -1.16 -19.59
N ALA A 127 -17.12 -1.92 -20.66
CA ALA A 127 -17.02 -1.37 -22.01
C ALA A 127 -18.34 -0.77 -22.49
N ALA A 128 -19.47 -1.46 -22.27
CA ALA A 128 -20.78 -0.98 -22.65
C ALA A 128 -21.17 0.31 -21.90
N GLU A 129 -20.93 0.39 -20.59
CA GLU A 129 -21.20 1.60 -19.81
C GLU A 129 -20.24 2.74 -20.19
N ALA A 130 -18.98 2.44 -20.49
CA ALA A 130 -18.03 3.42 -20.99
C ALA A 130 -18.48 4.05 -22.32
N GLU A 131 -18.94 3.23 -23.28
CA GLU A 131 -19.45 3.72 -24.56
C GLU A 131 -20.74 4.53 -24.39
N LYS A 132 -21.72 3.95 -23.69
CA LYS A 132 -23.05 4.53 -23.45
C LYS A 132 -22.96 5.91 -22.79
N HIS A 133 -22.08 6.06 -21.81
CA HIS A 133 -21.93 7.31 -21.07
C HIS A 133 -20.81 8.21 -21.62
N ARG A 134 -20.03 7.72 -22.60
CA ARG A 134 -18.83 8.38 -23.15
C ARG A 134 -17.79 8.69 -22.05
N LEU A 135 -17.49 7.67 -21.24
CA LEU A 135 -16.56 7.76 -20.12
C LEU A 135 -15.13 7.71 -20.62
N ALA A 136 -14.30 8.63 -20.15
CA ALA A 136 -12.87 8.65 -20.40
C ALA A 136 -12.08 7.72 -19.47
N LEU A 137 -12.65 7.41 -18.29
CA LEU A 137 -12.05 6.56 -17.26
C LEU A 137 -13.15 5.95 -16.39
N ILE A 138 -12.94 4.74 -15.88
CA ILE A 138 -13.72 4.14 -14.81
C ILE A 138 -12.79 3.89 -13.62
N VAL A 139 -13.16 4.35 -12.44
CA VAL A 139 -12.36 4.26 -11.21
C VAL A 139 -13.25 3.90 -10.02
N ARG A 140 -12.67 3.36 -8.95
CA ARG A 140 -13.39 3.20 -7.68
C ARG A 140 -13.69 4.58 -7.08
N ASP A 141 -14.87 4.75 -6.53
CA ASP A 141 -15.31 5.98 -5.88
C ASP A 141 -14.33 6.44 -4.77
N VAL A 142 -13.87 5.49 -3.96
CA VAL A 142 -12.95 5.74 -2.83
C VAL A 142 -11.50 6.07 -3.23
N ASP A 143 -11.11 5.88 -4.50
CA ASP A 143 -9.74 6.13 -4.97
C ASP A 143 -9.55 7.56 -5.51
N ILE A 144 -10.61 8.36 -5.61
CA ILE A 144 -10.53 9.74 -6.12
C ILE A 144 -10.05 10.68 -5.01
N ALA A 145 -8.74 10.99 -5.01
CA ALA A 145 -8.15 11.92 -4.05
C ALA A 145 -8.46 13.40 -4.36
N TRP A 146 -8.63 13.76 -5.64
CA TRP A 146 -8.91 15.12 -6.08
C TRP A 146 -9.58 15.11 -7.46
N ARG A 147 -10.49 16.07 -7.71
CA ARG A 147 -11.11 16.33 -9.02
C ARG A 147 -11.41 17.81 -9.18
N VAL A 148 -11.54 18.27 -10.42
CA VAL A 148 -12.11 19.59 -10.74
C VAL A 148 -13.63 19.54 -10.65
N ASP A 149 -14.27 20.65 -10.25
CA ASP A 149 -15.73 20.73 -10.11
C ASP A 149 -16.46 20.61 -11.46
N SER A 150 -15.78 20.94 -12.55
CA SER A 150 -16.32 20.82 -13.91
C SER A 150 -16.32 19.38 -14.44
N LEU A 151 -15.80 18.41 -13.68
CA LEU A 151 -15.76 17.01 -14.10
C LEU A 151 -17.11 16.35 -13.86
N ASP A 152 -17.69 15.79 -14.91
CA ASP A 152 -18.94 15.04 -14.83
C ASP A 152 -18.65 13.61 -14.36
N VAL A 153 -19.28 13.20 -13.26
CA VAL A 153 -19.02 11.91 -12.60
C VAL A 153 -20.29 11.09 -12.58
N ILE A 154 -20.23 9.94 -13.24
CA ILE A 154 -21.36 9.07 -13.46
C ILE A 154 -21.16 7.81 -12.61
N ASP A 155 -22.08 7.56 -11.68
CA ASP A 155 -22.09 6.34 -10.91
C ASP A 155 -22.67 5.19 -11.76
N ILE A 156 -21.83 4.20 -12.06
CA ILE A 156 -22.19 3.00 -12.82
C ILE A 156 -22.36 1.76 -11.93
N THR A 157 -22.35 1.92 -10.60
CA THR A 157 -22.43 0.83 -9.62
C THR A 157 -23.58 -0.12 -9.90
N GLU A 158 -24.79 0.42 -10.15
CA GLU A 158 -25.97 -0.42 -10.39
C GLU A 158 -25.83 -1.28 -11.65
N ALA A 159 -25.20 -0.78 -12.71
CA ALA A 159 -24.99 -1.56 -13.94
C ALA A 159 -24.05 -2.76 -13.68
N LEU A 160 -23.00 -2.55 -12.88
CA LEU A 160 -22.06 -3.61 -12.49
C LEU A 160 -22.70 -4.61 -11.53
N VAL A 161 -23.48 -4.12 -10.56
CA VAL A 161 -24.21 -4.93 -9.58
C VAL A 161 -25.28 -5.79 -10.26
N ALA A 162 -26.05 -5.22 -11.20
CA ALA A 162 -27.11 -5.90 -11.91
C ALA A 162 -26.63 -7.11 -12.72
N ARG A 163 -25.37 -7.09 -13.20
CA ARG A 163 -24.75 -8.20 -13.94
C ARG A 163 -24.72 -9.52 -13.14
N PHE A 164 -24.75 -9.44 -11.82
CA PHE A 164 -24.74 -10.60 -10.92
C PHE A 164 -26.13 -11.02 -10.44
N GLU A 165 -27.19 -10.36 -10.92
CA GLU A 165 -28.59 -10.67 -10.60
C GLU A 165 -28.86 -10.77 -9.08
N PRO A 166 -28.50 -9.75 -8.28
CA PRO A 166 -28.62 -9.81 -6.83
C PRO A 166 -30.09 -9.87 -6.39
N SER A 167 -30.36 -10.69 -5.37
CA SER A 167 -31.68 -10.78 -4.74
C SER A 167 -32.11 -9.46 -4.09
N ALA A 168 -33.41 -9.31 -3.83
CA ALA A 168 -33.94 -8.15 -3.11
C ALA A 168 -33.28 -7.95 -1.73
N GLU A 169 -32.97 -9.04 -1.02
CA GLU A 169 -32.22 -9.02 0.24
C GLU A 169 -30.80 -8.48 0.03
N THR A 170 -30.10 -8.96 -1.00
CA THR A 170 -28.73 -8.50 -1.31
C THR A 170 -28.71 -7.01 -1.62
N ARG A 171 -29.69 -6.52 -2.41
CA ARG A 171 -29.86 -5.10 -2.70
C ARG A 171 -30.14 -4.26 -1.45
N LYS A 172 -30.90 -4.79 -0.49
CA LYS A 172 -31.12 -4.15 0.81
C LYS A 172 -29.81 -4.01 1.59
N ILE A 173 -29.00 -5.09 1.66
CA ILE A 173 -27.69 -5.06 2.34
C ILE A 173 -26.76 -4.04 1.69
N ILE A 174 -26.69 -4.00 0.35
CA ILE A 174 -25.87 -3.01 -0.38
C ILE A 174 -26.26 -1.58 0.00
N LYS A 175 -27.57 -1.29 0.07
CA LYS A 175 -28.07 0.03 0.46
C LYS A 175 -27.68 0.40 1.90
N GLU A 176 -27.74 -0.56 2.83
CA GLU A 176 -27.31 -0.35 4.21
C GLU A 176 -25.79 -0.15 4.31
N MET A 177 -25.00 -0.93 3.55
CA MET A 177 -23.54 -0.80 3.50
C MET A 177 -23.08 0.55 2.97
N ALA A 178 -23.78 1.14 1.99
CA ALA A 178 -23.45 2.45 1.47
C ALA A 178 -23.52 3.56 2.54
N ALA A 179 -24.29 3.36 3.62
CA ALA A 179 -24.37 4.31 4.74
C ALA A 179 -23.18 4.23 5.70
N HIS A 180 -22.32 3.21 5.57
CA HIS A 180 -21.17 2.99 6.45
C HIS A 180 -19.85 3.05 5.66
N PRO A 181 -18.83 3.79 6.13
CA PRO A 181 -17.54 3.82 5.47
C PRO A 181 -16.87 2.43 5.50
N PRO A 182 -16.02 2.09 4.51
CA PRO A 182 -15.25 0.86 4.53
C PRO A 182 -14.31 0.82 5.75
N LEU A 183 -14.11 -0.36 6.30
CA LEU A 183 -13.10 -0.57 7.34
C LEU A 183 -11.69 -0.38 6.75
N PRO A 184 -10.77 0.30 7.45
CA PRO A 184 -9.36 0.37 7.07
C PRO A 184 -8.76 -1.03 6.89
N LEU A 185 -7.93 -1.21 5.85
CA LEU A 185 -7.35 -2.53 5.52
C LEU A 185 -6.45 -3.06 6.63
N GLU A 186 -5.87 -2.19 7.45
CA GLU A 186 -5.03 -2.53 8.59
C GLU A 186 -5.80 -3.25 9.72
N GLN A 187 -7.13 -3.14 9.72
CA GLN A 187 -7.98 -3.84 10.69
C GLN A 187 -8.24 -5.30 10.31
N PHE A 188 -7.87 -5.71 9.10
CA PHE A 188 -7.97 -7.10 8.66
C PHE A 188 -6.67 -7.85 9.03
N PRO A 189 -6.75 -8.98 9.77
CA PRO A 189 -5.56 -9.71 10.18
C PRO A 189 -4.76 -10.21 8.96
N ILE A 190 -3.57 -9.66 8.74
CA ILE A 190 -2.65 -10.17 7.71
C ILE A 190 -1.74 -11.21 8.37
N ASP A 191 -1.92 -12.49 8.01
CA ASP A 191 -1.04 -13.57 8.45
C ASP A 191 0.33 -13.45 7.74
N CYS A 192 1.23 -12.61 8.26
CA CYS A 192 2.55 -12.34 7.65
C CYS A 192 3.53 -13.53 7.67
N ASP A 193 3.16 -14.65 8.29
CA ASP A 193 4.08 -15.77 8.55
C ASP A 193 3.91 -16.95 7.58
N GLY A 194 3.12 -16.79 6.51
CA GLY A 194 2.92 -17.85 5.49
C GLY A 194 2.23 -19.12 6.03
N GLY A 195 1.68 -19.08 7.25
CA GLY A 195 1.01 -20.20 7.89
C GLY A 195 -0.49 -20.00 7.88
N ALA A 196 -1.19 -20.80 7.09
CA ALA A 196 -2.64 -20.82 6.96
C ALA A 196 -3.37 -21.11 8.30
N LYS A 197 -3.66 -20.09 9.13
CA LYS A 197 -4.57 -20.20 10.29
C LYS A 197 -5.38 -18.92 10.54
N SER A 198 -6.34 -18.63 9.66
CA SER A 198 -7.47 -17.75 9.98
C SER A 198 -8.59 -18.56 10.64
N GLY A 199 -9.00 -18.17 11.85
CA GLY A 199 -10.21 -18.71 12.51
C GLY A 199 -10.34 -18.51 14.03
N ALA A 200 -9.35 -17.96 14.72
CA ALA A 200 -9.47 -17.63 16.15
C ALA A 200 -9.01 -16.19 16.38
N ALA A 201 -9.64 -15.47 17.32
CA ALA A 201 -9.16 -14.19 17.82
C ALA A 201 -7.63 -14.27 17.95
N ALA A 202 -6.92 -13.39 17.24
CA ALA A 202 -5.47 -13.45 17.10
C ALA A 202 -4.86 -13.68 18.48
N LYS A 203 -4.31 -14.88 18.70
CA LYS A 203 -3.60 -15.17 19.94
C LYS A 203 -2.53 -14.09 20.07
N PRO A 204 -2.36 -13.46 21.26
CA PRO A 204 -1.32 -12.45 21.42
C PRO A 204 0.01 -13.01 20.92
N PRO A 205 0.83 -12.20 20.23
CA PRO A 205 2.09 -12.66 19.66
C PRO A 205 2.91 -13.37 20.73
N SER A 206 3.66 -14.42 20.34
CA SER A 206 4.56 -15.09 21.28
C SER A 206 5.50 -14.04 21.92
N PRO A 207 5.92 -14.24 23.18
CA PRO A 207 6.87 -13.33 23.84
C PRO A 207 8.10 -13.04 22.97
N GLU A 208 8.64 -14.08 22.32
CA GLU A 208 9.74 -13.96 21.36
C GLU A 208 9.45 -12.98 20.22
N ARG A 209 8.28 -13.12 19.57
CA ARG A 209 7.88 -12.23 18.46
C ARG A 209 7.66 -10.80 18.95
N ALA A 210 6.96 -10.63 20.06
CA ALA A 210 6.66 -9.32 20.61
C ALA A 210 7.93 -8.58 21.06
N GLY A 211 8.83 -9.27 21.77
CA GLY A 211 10.12 -8.74 22.18
C GLY A 211 11.02 -8.40 21.00
N ARG A 212 11.05 -9.24 19.96
CA ARG A 212 11.78 -8.94 18.72
C ARG A 212 11.27 -7.68 18.03
N LEU A 213 9.95 -7.56 17.85
CA LEU A 213 9.36 -6.38 17.21
C LEU A 213 9.66 -5.09 17.99
N CYS A 214 9.62 -5.16 19.33
CA CYS A 214 10.02 -4.05 20.18
C CYS A 214 11.50 -3.67 19.98
N ALA A 215 12.40 -4.66 19.95
CA ALA A 215 13.83 -4.42 19.72
C ALA A 215 14.08 -3.82 18.33
N ASP A 216 13.45 -4.37 17.29
CA ASP A 216 13.54 -3.90 15.90
C ASP A 216 13.08 -2.43 15.77
N HIS A 217 11.93 -2.09 16.37
CA HIS A 217 11.43 -0.70 16.40
C HIS A 217 12.39 0.25 17.13
N TRP A 218 12.95 -0.20 18.25
CA TRP A 218 13.82 0.62 19.05
C TRP A 218 15.15 0.93 18.35
N VAL A 219 15.81 -0.07 17.74
CA VAL A 219 17.03 0.19 16.94
C VAL A 219 16.74 1.03 15.70
N TRP A 220 15.54 0.90 15.11
CA TRP A 220 15.06 1.74 14.01
C TRP A 220 14.93 3.23 14.41
N LEU A 221 14.54 3.52 15.66
CA LEU A 221 14.55 4.88 16.20
C LEU A 221 15.97 5.41 16.32
N LEU A 222 16.89 4.60 16.85
CA LEU A 222 18.29 5.01 16.99
C LEU A 222 18.97 5.26 15.65
N ASP A 223 18.65 4.49 14.62
CA ASP A 223 19.21 4.68 13.26
C ASP A 223 18.75 5.98 12.61
N ARG A 224 17.64 6.55 13.09
CA ARG A 224 17.09 7.85 12.66
C ARG A 224 17.44 8.98 13.63
N GLU A 225 18.38 8.73 14.53
CA GLU A 225 18.81 9.71 15.55
C GLU A 225 17.66 10.17 16.46
N ARG A 226 16.56 9.41 16.51
CA ARG A 226 15.41 9.66 17.40
C ARG A 226 15.66 9.13 18.81
N TYR A 227 16.81 9.48 19.36
CA TYR A 227 17.32 8.97 20.64
C TYR A 227 16.40 9.26 21.83
N ALA A 228 15.72 10.42 21.82
CA ALA A 228 14.75 10.78 22.84
C ALA A 228 13.55 9.81 22.85
N GLY A 229 13.06 9.41 21.67
CA GLY A 229 11.97 8.44 21.55
C GLY A 229 12.39 7.06 22.06
N GLY A 230 13.61 6.61 21.73
CA GLY A 230 14.16 5.36 22.27
C GLY A 230 14.26 5.37 23.80
N TRP A 231 14.55 6.51 24.42
CA TRP A 231 14.56 6.66 25.88
C TRP A 231 13.14 6.65 26.46
N GLU A 232 12.20 7.34 25.82
CA GLU A 232 10.80 7.43 26.25
C GLU A 232 10.10 6.07 26.19
N ASP A 233 10.42 5.25 25.19
CA ASP A 233 9.90 3.89 24.97
C ASP A 233 10.58 2.83 25.86
N ALA A 234 11.58 3.21 26.67
CA ALA A 234 12.26 2.32 27.59
C ALA A 234 11.49 2.10 28.90
N THR A 235 11.87 1.06 29.65
CA THR A 235 11.27 0.76 30.95
C THR A 235 11.42 1.92 31.92
N ALA A 236 10.52 2.01 32.92
CA ALA A 236 10.65 2.98 34.00
C ALA A 236 12.02 2.84 34.70
N ARG A 237 12.43 1.59 34.97
CA ARG A 237 13.73 1.27 35.55
C ARG A 237 14.90 1.81 34.71
N PHE A 238 14.88 1.63 33.39
CA PHE A 238 15.91 2.16 32.51
C PHE A 238 16.00 3.68 32.62
N ARG A 239 14.85 4.37 32.58
CA ARG A 239 14.76 5.83 32.66
C ARG A 239 15.15 6.39 34.03
N GLU A 240 14.92 5.65 35.10
CA GLU A 240 15.38 5.99 36.47
C GLU A 240 16.90 5.83 36.61
N THR A 241 17.46 4.79 35.98
CA THR A 241 18.89 4.48 36.07
C THR A 241 19.73 5.40 35.16
N VAL A 242 19.21 5.73 33.98
CA VAL A 242 19.89 6.56 32.98
C VAL A 242 19.05 7.80 32.71
N PRO A 243 19.38 8.97 33.30
CA PRO A 243 18.66 10.21 33.02
C PRO A 243 18.68 10.57 31.53
N LYS A 244 17.57 11.14 31.02
CA LYS A 244 17.40 11.45 29.59
C LYS A 244 18.59 12.21 28.99
N GLN A 245 19.09 13.24 29.68
CA GLN A 245 20.21 14.04 29.17
C GLN A 245 21.52 13.25 29.10
N THR A 246 21.75 12.35 30.06
CA THR A 246 22.91 11.44 30.06
C THR A 246 22.80 10.46 28.90
N TRP A 247 21.63 9.83 28.72
CA TRP A 247 21.34 8.96 27.59
C TRP A 247 21.63 9.63 26.25
N LEU A 248 21.07 10.82 26.02
CA LEU A 248 21.24 11.54 24.75
C LEU A 248 22.72 11.82 24.45
N LYS A 249 23.50 12.26 25.45
CA LYS A 249 24.94 12.51 25.28
C LYS A 249 25.71 11.22 24.98
N ASP A 250 25.44 10.15 25.73
CA ASP A 250 26.19 8.91 25.63
C ASP A 250 25.89 8.17 24.32
N ILE A 251 24.62 8.10 23.91
CA ILE A 251 24.22 7.43 22.67
C ILE A 251 24.67 8.20 21.43
N GLU A 252 24.65 9.53 21.47
CA GLU A 252 25.18 10.39 20.41
C GLU A 252 26.69 10.19 20.26
N LYS A 253 27.44 10.14 21.38
CA LYS A 253 28.88 9.84 21.35
C LYS A 253 29.15 8.43 20.83
N LEU A 254 28.42 7.43 21.30
CA LEU A 254 28.58 6.03 20.90
C LEU A 254 28.32 5.85 19.40
N ARG A 255 27.14 6.26 18.92
CA ARG A 255 26.73 6.09 17.53
C ARG A 255 27.41 7.09 16.58
N GLY A 256 27.72 8.29 17.06
CA GLY A 256 28.57 9.26 16.36
C GLY A 256 29.99 8.74 16.13
N GLY A 257 30.51 7.84 16.97
CA GLY A 257 31.79 7.16 16.72
C GLY A 257 31.70 6.10 15.60
N LEU A 258 30.56 5.44 15.46
CA LEU A 258 30.35 4.30 14.55
C LEU A 258 29.88 4.74 13.14
N GLY A 259 29.13 5.83 13.07
CA GLY A 259 28.49 6.30 11.85
C GLY A 259 27.18 5.59 11.55
N LYS A 260 26.68 5.75 10.33
CA LYS A 260 25.40 5.17 9.93
C LYS A 260 25.44 3.63 9.98
N ALA A 261 24.34 3.01 10.41
CA ALA A 261 24.14 1.58 10.26
C ALA A 261 23.82 1.26 8.78
N ASN A 262 24.66 0.43 8.14
CA ASN A 262 24.51 0.03 6.74
C ASN A 262 23.71 -1.26 6.59
N ALA A 263 23.95 -2.23 7.49
CA ALA A 263 23.25 -3.52 7.49
C ALA A 263 23.07 -4.01 8.93
N ARG A 264 21.95 -4.68 9.21
CA ARG A 264 21.66 -5.32 10.49
C ARG A 264 21.00 -6.67 10.24
N THR A 265 21.54 -7.72 10.85
CA THR A 265 20.98 -9.09 10.78
C THR A 265 20.79 -9.64 12.19
N MET A 266 19.60 -10.17 12.49
CA MET A 266 19.34 -10.82 13.78
C MET A 266 20.13 -12.13 13.89
N LYS A 267 20.94 -12.26 14.94
CA LYS A 267 21.73 -13.46 15.25
C LYS A 267 20.99 -14.39 16.21
N SER A 268 20.30 -13.83 17.20
CA SER A 268 19.48 -14.62 18.13
C SER A 268 18.35 -13.81 18.73
N CYS A 269 17.27 -14.50 19.09
CA CYS A 269 16.18 -14.00 19.92
C CYS A 269 15.92 -15.07 20.99
N ARG A 270 16.07 -14.74 22.27
CA ARG A 270 15.92 -15.71 23.35
C ARG A 270 14.98 -15.19 24.43
N VAL A 271 13.94 -15.96 24.72
CA VAL A 271 13.06 -15.76 25.85
C VAL A 271 13.71 -16.36 27.09
N THR A 272 13.78 -15.58 28.17
CA THR A 272 14.29 -16.01 29.47
C THR A 272 13.31 -15.59 30.56
N ALA A 273 13.16 -16.43 31.59
CA ALA A 273 12.44 -16.05 32.79
C ALA A 273 13.23 -14.94 33.51
N GLY A 274 12.54 -13.90 33.97
CA GLY A 274 13.16 -12.82 34.72
C GLY A 274 13.87 -13.35 35.97
N SER A 275 15.08 -12.88 36.22
CA SER A 275 15.83 -13.19 37.44
C SER A 275 15.22 -12.42 38.63
N GLY A 276 14.12 -12.92 39.21
CA GLY A 276 13.43 -12.20 40.29
C GLY A 276 12.12 -12.78 40.82
N GLY A 277 11.97 -14.12 40.85
CA GLY A 277 10.75 -14.77 41.38
C GLY A 277 9.46 -14.32 40.68
N ALA A 278 8.31 -14.51 41.32
CA ALA A 278 6.96 -14.26 40.77
C ALA A 278 6.67 -12.81 40.32
N ALA A 279 7.62 -11.88 40.44
CA ALA A 279 7.52 -10.48 39.99
C ALA A 279 8.45 -10.14 38.80
N GLY A 280 9.31 -11.07 38.36
CA GLY A 280 10.21 -10.87 37.24
C GLY A 280 9.50 -11.13 35.91
N GLY A 281 8.99 -10.07 35.27
CA GLY A 281 8.37 -10.13 33.95
C GLY A 281 9.24 -10.88 32.92
N GLU A 282 8.58 -11.50 31.94
CA GLU A 282 9.25 -12.20 30.83
C GLU A 282 10.27 -11.28 30.15
N ARG A 283 11.48 -11.79 29.90
CA ARG A 283 12.58 -11.06 29.27
C ARG A 283 12.94 -11.69 27.94
N VAL A 284 13.08 -10.87 26.91
CA VAL A 284 13.57 -11.26 25.60
C VAL A 284 14.89 -10.56 25.34
N THR A 285 15.94 -11.33 25.04
CA THR A 285 17.24 -10.79 24.62
C THR A 285 17.38 -11.01 23.12
N VAL A 286 17.57 -9.92 22.39
CA VAL A 286 17.76 -9.92 20.94
C VAL A 286 19.18 -9.49 20.63
N GLN A 287 19.90 -10.27 19.83
CA GLN A 287 21.23 -9.93 19.37
C GLN A 287 21.21 -9.71 17.86
N PHE A 288 21.81 -8.60 17.44
CA PHE A 288 22.03 -8.25 16.05
C PHE A 288 23.51 -8.19 15.75
N GLU A 289 23.88 -8.65 14.57
CA GLU A 289 25.16 -8.31 13.94
C GLU A 289 24.90 -7.12 13.02
N THR A 290 25.61 -6.03 13.27
CA THR A 290 25.41 -4.75 12.59
C THR A 290 26.72 -4.27 11.97
N THR A 291 26.64 -3.88 10.71
CA THR A 291 27.73 -3.22 9.98
C THR A 291 27.45 -1.73 9.97
N PHE A 292 28.27 -0.98 10.69
CA PHE A 292 28.29 0.49 10.67
C PHE A 292 29.36 1.00 9.70
N GLU A 293 29.26 2.26 9.29
CA GLU A 293 30.24 2.91 8.40
C GLU A 293 31.70 2.80 8.90
N ARG A 294 31.92 2.89 10.22
CA ARG A 294 33.25 2.85 10.85
C ARG A 294 33.51 1.59 11.67
N LYS A 295 32.58 0.62 11.66
CA LYS A 295 32.73 -0.67 12.36
C LYS A 295 31.93 -1.77 11.67
N GLU A 296 32.61 -2.69 11.01
CA GLU A 296 31.95 -3.69 10.15
C GLU A 296 31.22 -4.82 10.89
N LYS A 297 31.68 -5.17 12.10
CA LYS A 297 31.17 -6.29 12.89
C LYS A 297 30.90 -5.85 14.32
N ALA A 298 29.84 -5.07 14.51
CA ALA A 298 29.34 -4.76 15.83
C ALA A 298 28.28 -5.78 16.26
N VAL A 299 28.26 -6.12 17.55
CA VAL A 299 27.18 -6.93 18.12
C VAL A 299 26.32 -6.03 18.99
N GLU A 300 25.10 -5.75 18.52
CA GLU A 300 24.11 -5.03 19.30
C GLU A 300 23.28 -6.03 20.10
N THR A 301 23.24 -5.90 21.44
CA THR A 301 22.35 -6.68 22.30
C THR A 301 21.27 -5.77 22.88
N VAL A 302 20.02 -6.07 22.59
CA VAL A 302 18.84 -5.37 23.11
C VAL A 302 18.11 -6.30 24.07
N VAL A 303 17.90 -5.84 25.30
CA VAL A 303 17.13 -6.54 26.31
C VAL A 303 15.77 -5.87 26.42
N VAL A 304 14.71 -6.64 26.18
CA VAL A 304 13.32 -6.20 26.25
C VAL A 304 12.62 -6.96 27.36
N VAL A 305 11.81 -6.27 28.14
CA VAL A 305 10.98 -6.88 29.18
C VAL A 305 9.53 -6.51 28.99
N ARG A 306 8.64 -7.37 29.46
CA ARG A 306 7.22 -7.07 29.54
C ARG A 306 6.93 -6.37 30.86
N ASP A 307 6.55 -5.11 30.78
CA ASP A 307 6.15 -4.33 31.95
C ASP A 307 4.82 -4.85 32.54
N PRO A 308 4.48 -4.48 33.79
CA PRO A 308 3.23 -4.89 34.44
C PRO A 308 1.96 -4.50 33.67
N ASP A 309 2.02 -3.43 32.86
CA ASP A 309 0.93 -3.00 31.97
C ASP A 309 0.77 -3.89 30.72
N GLY A 310 1.61 -4.92 30.57
CA GLY A 310 1.60 -5.87 29.49
C GLY A 310 2.36 -5.44 28.24
N THR A 311 2.91 -4.22 28.21
CA THR A 311 3.65 -3.66 27.08
C THR A 311 5.12 -4.09 27.12
N TRP A 312 5.69 -4.41 25.96
CA TRP A 312 7.11 -4.72 25.82
C TRP A 312 7.91 -3.43 25.69
N ARG A 313 8.94 -3.25 26.52
CA ARG A 313 9.82 -2.07 26.51
C ARG A 313 11.28 -2.47 26.65
N VAL A 314 12.17 -1.63 26.13
CA VAL A 314 13.61 -1.86 26.24
C VAL A 314 14.08 -1.59 27.66
N ASP A 315 14.73 -2.58 28.27
CA ASP A 315 15.30 -2.52 29.62
C ASP A 315 16.83 -2.36 29.59
N GLY A 316 17.46 -2.62 28.44
CA GLY A 316 18.91 -2.48 28.30
C GLY A 316 19.39 -2.58 26.86
N TYR A 317 20.52 -1.93 26.60
CA TYR A 317 21.20 -1.97 25.32
C TYR A 317 22.71 -1.95 25.52
N SER A 318 23.41 -2.84 24.81
CA SER A 318 24.86 -2.81 24.70
C SER A 318 25.29 -3.00 23.24
N LEU A 319 26.46 -2.46 22.92
CA LEU A 319 27.07 -2.57 21.60
C LEU A 319 28.54 -2.92 21.79
N ASP A 320 28.91 -4.12 21.33
CA ASP A 320 30.26 -4.68 21.39
C ASP A 320 30.97 -4.68 20.03
#